data_AF-A0A7R9PQU1-F1
#
_entry.id   AF-A0A7R9PQU1-F1
#
_cell.length_a   1.000
_cell.length_b   1.000
_cell.length_c   1.000
_cell.angle_alpha   90.00
_cell.angle_beta   90.00
_cell.angle_gamma   90.00
#
_symmetry.space_group_name_H-M   'P 1'
#
loop_
_entity.id
_entity.type
_entity.pdbx_description
1 polymer ?
#
loop_
_entity_poly.entity_id
_entity_poly.type
_entity_poly.pdbx_seq_one_letter_code
_entity_poly.pdbx_strand_id
1 'polypeptide(L)'
;MEQPGTLVPKDESQTPQTTVTENQSAAKSAIIVKTEDDKAPDSGDNGTKARVNFPKGKKRKKSQRDLTAPRQPLTGYVRFLNDRREKVRADNPNLPFPEITKLLASEWSQLPADQKQQYLEAAEQDRERYLKELQAYKQTEAYKIFTQKQIQKKQREEKMAADAAAAAQQDEEPEKDSDLPGFDIPIFTEEFLDHNKGREAELRQLRKSNTDYEQQNAILQKHIENMKAAVDKLEVETSQQRSNNAALQQHLDSMRAILTTNFASIPLPGTVRIYSTNELPTLNNIDSYMTRLHSVLTDTSARERETLLTTVRALVARMDFNA
;
A
#
# COMPACT_ATOMS: atom_id res chain seq x y z
N MET A 1 -38.83 32.70 20.83
CA MET A 1 -39.74 32.52 19.68
C MET A 1 -39.14 31.40 18.85
N GLU A 2 -39.16 30.13 19.27
CA GLU A 2 -40.34 29.26 19.54
C GLU A 2 -41.38 29.32 18.40
N GLN A 3 -41.24 28.35 17.46
CA GLN A 3 -42.20 27.44 16.77
C GLN A 3 -43.66 27.90 16.49
N PRO A 4 -44.50 27.20 15.67
CA PRO A 4 -44.44 25.86 15.02
C PRO A 4 -44.80 25.91 13.50
N GLY A 5 -44.85 24.89 12.64
CA GLY A 5 -45.09 23.44 12.77
C GLY A 5 -46.51 23.08 12.30
N THR A 6 -46.68 22.45 11.12
CA THR A 6 -47.85 21.66 10.61
C THR A 6 -47.40 20.99 9.28
N LEU A 7 -46.97 19.71 9.20
CA LEU A 7 -47.69 18.42 9.18
C LEU A 7 -48.95 18.40 8.28
N VAL A 8 -48.99 17.72 7.12
CA VAL A 8 -49.39 16.28 6.91
C VAL A 8 -50.55 16.24 5.87
N PRO A 9 -50.88 15.16 5.11
CA PRO A 9 -50.08 14.02 4.58
C PRO A 9 -50.62 13.37 3.25
N LYS A 10 -50.06 12.18 2.92
CA LYS A 10 -50.68 10.96 2.30
C LYS A 10 -50.96 10.94 0.78
N ASP A 11 -50.86 9.82 0.06
CA ASP A 11 -50.78 8.41 0.47
C ASP A 11 -50.13 7.50 -0.61
N GLU A 12 -49.60 6.36 -0.13
CA GLU A 12 -49.61 4.99 -0.70
C GLU A 12 -49.17 4.72 -2.16
N SER A 13 -48.47 3.63 -2.53
CA SER A 13 -47.99 2.36 -1.94
C SER A 13 -47.15 1.69 -3.06
N GLN A 14 -46.09 0.88 -2.89
CA GLN A 14 -46.04 -0.50 -2.38
C GLN A 14 -44.56 -0.96 -2.30
N THR A 15 -44.21 -1.64 -1.20
CA THR A 15 -43.11 -2.63 -1.05
C THR A 15 -43.49 -3.97 -1.71
N PRO A 16 -42.61 -4.99 -1.95
CA PRO A 16 -41.51 -5.38 -1.04
C PRO A 16 -40.23 -6.08 -1.59
N GLN A 17 -39.22 -6.08 -0.70
CA GLN A 17 -38.29 -7.18 -0.34
C GLN A 17 -37.03 -7.54 -1.17
N THR A 18 -35.88 -7.48 -0.45
CA THR A 18 -34.73 -8.42 -0.40
C THR A 18 -33.87 -8.54 -1.68
N THR A 19 -32.55 -8.36 -1.74
CA THR A 19 -31.42 -8.78 -0.88
C THR A 19 -30.20 -7.88 -1.18
N VAL A 20 -29.52 -7.42 -0.14
CA VAL A 20 -28.17 -6.83 -0.21
C VAL A 20 -27.14 -7.95 -0.23
N THR A 21 -26.29 -8.03 -1.25
CA THR A 21 -24.99 -8.71 -1.15
C THR A 21 -23.91 -7.78 -1.68
N GLU A 22 -23.27 -7.12 -0.73
CA GLU A 22 -22.11 -6.27 -0.85
C GLU A 22 -20.85 -7.15 -0.79
N ASN A 23 -20.07 -7.21 -1.87
CA ASN A 23 -18.78 -7.91 -1.91
C ASN A 23 -17.63 -6.89 -1.89
N GLN A 24 -17.23 -6.51 -0.68
CA GLN A 24 -15.96 -5.84 -0.40
C GLN A 24 -14.86 -6.90 -0.24
N SER A 25 -13.87 -6.91 -1.14
CA SER A 25 -12.63 -7.70 -0.98
C SER A 25 -11.56 -6.83 -0.34
N ALA A 26 -11.51 -6.84 0.99
CA ALA A 26 -10.42 -6.27 1.77
C ALA A 26 -9.73 -7.38 2.58
N ALA A 27 -8.49 -7.66 2.20
CA ALA A 27 -7.61 -8.61 2.87
C ALA A 27 -7.38 -8.21 4.33
N LYS A 28 -7.82 -9.05 5.26
CA LYS A 28 -7.46 -8.99 6.68
C LYS A 28 -6.71 -10.26 7.05
N SER A 29 -5.40 -10.14 7.25
CA SER A 29 -4.55 -11.15 7.83
C SER A 29 -4.89 -11.29 9.32
N ALA A 30 -5.59 -12.36 9.69
CA ALA A 30 -5.84 -12.72 11.08
C ALA A 30 -4.62 -13.45 11.66
N ILE A 31 -4.00 -12.87 12.68
CA ILE A 31 -3.08 -13.59 13.58
C ILE A 31 -3.89 -13.91 14.85
N ILE A 32 -4.07 -15.21 15.07
CA ILE A 32 -4.74 -15.82 16.21
C ILE A 32 -3.87 -15.61 17.46
N VAL A 33 -4.41 -14.89 18.45
CA VAL A 33 -3.87 -14.85 19.81
C VAL A 33 -4.68 -15.86 20.63
N LYS A 34 -4.07 -16.99 20.99
CA LYS A 34 -4.56 -17.86 22.06
C LYS A 34 -3.89 -17.43 23.36
N THR A 35 -4.70 -16.85 24.23
CA THR A 35 -4.46 -16.67 25.66
C THR A 35 -4.89 -17.94 26.38
N GLU A 36 -3.97 -18.60 27.09
CA GLU A 36 -4.29 -19.45 28.23
C GLU A 36 -3.26 -19.20 29.33
N ASP A 37 -3.76 -18.70 30.46
CA ASP A 37 -3.13 -18.65 31.77
C ASP A 37 -3.02 -20.08 32.34
N ASP A 38 -1.90 -20.42 32.99
CA ASP A 38 -1.95 -21.00 34.34
C ASP A 38 -0.55 -21.17 34.99
N LYS A 39 -0.42 -20.50 36.14
CA LYS A 39 0.10 -20.99 37.44
C LYS A 39 1.57 -21.42 37.61
N ALA A 40 2.28 -20.63 38.42
CA ALA A 40 3.53 -20.97 39.10
C ALA A 40 3.32 -21.95 40.28
N PRO A 41 4.37 -22.68 40.67
CA PRO A 41 4.84 -22.70 42.06
C PRO A 41 6.34 -22.36 42.12
N ASP A 42 6.76 -21.36 42.88
CA ASP A 42 7.08 -21.35 44.32
C ASP A 42 8.48 -21.91 44.68
N SER A 43 9.29 -20.96 45.15
CA SER A 43 10.42 -20.99 46.09
C SER A 43 11.51 -22.07 46.07
N GLY A 44 12.73 -21.56 45.88
CA GLY A 44 13.80 -21.73 46.87
C GLY A 44 15.01 -22.53 46.39
N ASP A 45 16.10 -21.86 46.05
CA ASP A 45 17.36 -21.98 46.82
C ASP A 45 18.41 -20.96 46.34
N ASN A 46 19.19 -20.53 47.32
CA ASN A 46 20.18 -19.48 47.38
C ASN A 46 21.46 -19.87 46.62
N GLY A 47 22.04 -18.93 45.90
CA GLY A 47 23.28 -19.17 45.17
C GLY A 47 23.88 -17.88 44.63
N THR A 48 24.61 -17.18 45.49
CA THR A 48 25.58 -16.14 45.14
C THR A 48 26.32 -16.47 43.85
N LYS A 49 26.01 -15.76 42.76
CA LYS A 49 26.86 -15.73 41.57
C LYS A 49 27.32 -14.31 41.29
N ALA A 50 28.64 -14.19 41.37
CA ALA A 50 29.44 -13.01 41.12
C ALA A 50 28.96 -12.23 39.90
N ARG A 51 29.05 -10.90 40.00
CA ARG A 51 28.84 -10.00 38.87
C ARG A 51 29.89 -10.26 37.81
N VAL A 52 29.54 -11.09 36.84
CA VAL A 52 30.29 -11.25 35.59
C VAL A 52 30.19 -9.92 34.85
N ASN A 53 31.28 -9.15 34.91
CA ASN A 53 31.48 -7.96 34.09
C ASN A 53 31.59 -8.39 32.63
N PHE A 54 30.46 -8.44 31.93
CA PHE A 54 30.46 -8.58 30.48
C PHE A 54 31.20 -7.38 29.85
N PRO A 55 32.15 -7.60 28.92
CA PRO A 55 32.79 -6.51 28.21
C PRO A 55 31.71 -5.73 27.47
N LYS A 56 31.59 -4.44 27.78
CA LYS A 56 30.61 -3.53 27.17
C LYS A 56 30.80 -3.58 25.65
N GLY A 57 29.91 -4.30 24.96
CA GLY A 57 29.93 -4.42 23.51
C GLY A 57 30.03 -3.05 22.85
N LYS A 58 30.83 -2.96 21.77
CA LYS A 58 30.98 -1.74 20.97
C LYS A 58 29.61 -1.12 20.74
N LYS A 59 29.39 0.10 21.27
CA LYS A 59 28.14 0.84 21.13
C LYS A 59 27.77 0.85 19.64
N ARG A 60 26.64 0.23 19.27
CA ARG A 60 26.12 0.29 17.91
C ARG A 60 26.06 1.76 17.50
N LYS A 61 26.85 2.15 16.50
CA LYS A 61 26.91 3.52 15.98
C LYS A 61 25.49 3.85 15.55
N LYS A 62 24.87 4.85 16.20
CA LYS A 62 23.49 5.23 15.92
C LYS A 62 23.46 5.68 14.47
N SER A 63 22.81 4.90 13.60
CA SER A 63 22.60 5.26 12.20
C SER A 63 22.11 6.71 12.16
N GLN A 64 22.72 7.53 11.30
CA GLN A 64 22.28 8.90 11.10
C GLN A 64 20.86 8.82 10.53
N ARG A 65 19.87 8.96 11.42
CA ARG A 65 18.48 9.13 11.01
C ARG A 65 18.38 10.47 10.32
N ASP A 66 17.64 10.49 9.23
CA ASP A 66 17.28 11.74 8.58
C ASP A 66 16.53 12.64 9.57
N LEU A 67 17.02 13.87 9.76
CA LEU A 67 16.39 14.85 10.64
C LEU A 67 15.05 15.35 10.07
N THR A 68 14.85 15.19 8.76
CA THR A 68 13.63 15.61 8.04
C THR A 68 12.58 14.50 7.96
N ALA A 69 12.93 13.26 8.33
CA ALA A 69 11.98 12.15 8.34
C ALA A 69 11.00 12.27 9.53
N PRO A 70 9.70 11.96 9.31
CA PRO A 70 8.73 11.92 10.40
C PRO A 70 9.17 10.91 11.46
N ARG A 71 8.90 11.22 12.73
CA ARG A 71 9.27 10.34 13.86
C ARG A 71 8.31 9.16 13.95
N GLN A 72 8.86 7.98 14.22
CA GLN A 72 8.06 6.78 14.43
C GLN A 72 7.04 6.99 15.57
N PRO A 73 5.80 6.50 15.39
CA PRO A 73 4.73 6.66 16.36
C PRO A 73 5.03 5.80 17.60
N LEU A 74 4.53 6.23 18.74
CA LEU A 74 4.67 5.48 19.99
C LEU A 74 3.58 4.42 20.08
N THR A 75 3.91 3.23 20.60
CA THR A 75 2.89 2.23 20.90
C THR A 75 2.06 2.67 22.12
N GLY A 76 0.84 2.16 22.25
CA GLY A 76 -0.05 2.54 23.37
C GLY A 76 0.58 2.29 24.74
N TYR A 77 1.31 1.18 24.88
CA TYR A 77 2.08 0.89 26.09
C TYR A 77 3.18 1.93 26.36
N VAL A 78 3.97 2.31 25.35
CA VAL A 78 5.04 3.30 25.52
C VAL A 78 4.47 4.69 25.81
N ARG A 79 3.31 5.02 25.23
CA ARG A 79 2.56 6.24 25.55
C ARG A 79 2.15 6.27 27.03
N PHE A 80 1.53 5.19 27.52
CA PHE A 80 1.22 5.03 28.94
C PHE A 80 2.46 5.16 29.84
N LEU A 81 3.55 4.47 29.49
CA LEU A 81 4.80 4.56 30.25
C LEU A 81 5.32 6.00 30.31
N ASN A 82 5.25 6.76 29.22
CA ASN A 82 5.73 8.14 29.21
C ASN A 82 4.86 9.06 30.08
N ASP A 83 3.54 8.92 30.01
CA ASP A 83 2.59 9.74 30.77
C ASP A 83 2.68 9.48 32.29
N ARG A 84 2.95 8.23 32.68
CA ARG A 84 3.00 7.81 34.09
C ARG A 84 4.40 7.90 34.71
N ARG A 85 5.45 7.79 33.90
CA ARG A 85 6.84 7.77 34.39
C ARG A 85 7.24 9.01 35.17
N GLU A 86 6.76 10.19 34.78
CA GLU A 86 7.08 11.42 35.50
C GLU A 86 6.44 11.43 36.89
N LYS A 87 5.19 10.98 37.00
CA LYS A 87 4.48 10.85 38.28
C LYS A 87 5.15 9.84 39.20
N VAL A 88 5.41 8.62 38.71
CA VAL A 88 6.05 7.57 39.52
C VAL A 88 7.47 7.96 39.94
N ARG A 89 8.20 8.73 39.12
CA ARG A 89 9.51 9.28 39.49
C ARG A 89 9.41 10.36 40.56
N ALA A 90 8.39 11.22 40.51
CA ALA A 90 8.17 12.23 41.53
C ALA A 90 7.80 11.60 42.88
N ASP A 91 6.97 10.56 42.86
CA ASP A 91 6.57 9.82 44.06
C ASP A 91 7.71 8.94 44.62
N ASN A 92 8.61 8.48 43.75
CA ASN A 92 9.73 7.61 44.10
C ASN A 92 11.08 8.16 43.59
N PRO A 93 11.56 9.30 44.13
CA PRO A 93 12.78 9.95 43.66
C PRO A 93 14.05 9.12 43.91
N ASN A 94 13.99 8.18 44.86
CA ASN A 94 15.10 7.31 45.25
C ASN A 94 15.21 6.03 44.39
N LEU A 95 14.19 5.70 43.59
CA LEU A 95 14.19 4.49 42.78
C LEU A 95 14.94 4.70 41.45
N PRO A 96 15.80 3.75 41.04
CA PRO A 96 16.49 3.84 39.78
C PRO A 96 15.52 3.57 38.61
N PHE A 97 15.84 4.12 37.44
CA PHE A 97 15.02 4.03 36.23
C PHE A 97 14.49 2.62 35.87
N PRO A 98 15.28 1.52 36.00
CA PRO A 98 14.79 0.18 35.72
C PRO A 98 13.66 -0.27 36.65
N GLU A 99 13.72 0.10 37.94
CA GLU A 99 12.69 -0.29 38.93
C GLU A 99 11.39 0.49 38.69
N ILE A 100 11.48 1.78 38.34
CA ILE A 100 10.33 2.58 37.91
C ILE A 100 9.65 1.95 36.69
N THR A 101 10.44 1.46 35.73
CA THR A 101 9.89 0.82 34.51
C THR A 101 9.18 -0.50 34.84
N LYS A 102 9.69 -1.29 35.80
CA LYS A 102 9.02 -2.53 36.24
C LYS A 102 7.69 -2.23 36.94
N LEU A 103 7.64 -1.23 37.81
CA LEU A 103 6.40 -0.81 38.47
C LEU A 103 5.33 -0.42 37.44
N LEU A 104 5.70 0.40 36.45
CA LEU A 104 4.78 0.81 35.38
C LEU A 104 4.35 -0.36 34.49
N ALA A 105 5.23 -1.35 34.26
CA ALA A 105 4.86 -2.55 33.51
C ALA A 105 3.79 -3.36 34.26
N SER A 106 3.89 -3.46 35.59
CA SER A 106 2.86 -4.07 36.43
C SER A 106 1.55 -3.28 36.40
N GLU A 107 1.62 -1.95 36.50
CA GLU A 107 0.45 -1.06 36.45
C GLU A 107 -0.30 -1.21 35.11
N TRP A 108 0.41 -1.31 33.99
CA TRP A 108 -0.19 -1.54 32.67
C TRP A 108 -0.91 -2.89 32.55
N SER A 109 -0.36 -3.94 33.14
CA SER A 109 -0.97 -5.27 33.13
C SER A 109 -2.24 -5.33 33.99
N GLN A 110 -2.31 -4.52 35.05
CA GLN A 110 -3.45 -4.42 35.95
C GLN A 110 -4.48 -3.35 35.52
N LEU A 111 -4.17 -2.58 34.47
CA LEU A 111 -5.02 -1.50 33.99
C LEU A 111 -6.32 -2.04 33.38
N PRO A 112 -7.50 -1.44 33.68
CA PRO A 112 -8.76 -1.84 33.07
C PRO A 112 -8.71 -1.76 31.54
N ALA A 113 -9.43 -2.67 30.87
CA ALA A 113 -9.46 -2.76 29.41
C ALA A 113 -9.85 -1.42 28.75
N ASP A 114 -10.82 -0.70 29.32
CA ASP A 114 -11.28 0.59 28.78
C ASP A 114 -10.18 1.65 28.76
N GLN A 115 -9.42 1.77 29.86
CA GLN A 115 -8.30 2.72 29.94
C GLN A 115 -7.15 2.29 29.02
N LYS A 116 -6.87 0.99 28.96
CA LYS A 116 -5.88 0.43 28.05
C LYS A 116 -6.23 0.70 26.58
N GLN A 117 -7.52 0.58 26.24
CA GLN A 117 -8.05 0.80 24.91
C GLN A 117 -7.90 2.26 24.46
N GLN A 118 -8.11 3.24 25.35
CA GLN A 118 -7.85 4.65 25.04
C GLN A 118 -6.40 4.89 24.59
N TYR A 119 -5.43 4.28 25.26
CA TYR A 119 -4.02 4.38 24.87
C TYR A 119 -3.70 3.66 23.56
N LEU A 120 -4.35 2.53 23.29
CA LEU A 120 -4.18 1.78 22.04
C LEU A 120 -4.79 2.54 20.86
N GLU A 121 -5.98 3.11 21.02
CA GLU A 121 -6.65 3.90 19.99
C GLU A 121 -5.87 5.18 19.69
N ALA A 122 -5.38 5.88 20.71
CA ALA A 122 -4.51 7.05 20.53
C ALA A 122 -3.19 6.68 19.82
N ALA A 123 -2.66 5.48 20.03
CA ALA A 123 -1.48 4.99 19.32
C ALA A 123 -1.78 4.62 17.87
N GLU A 124 -2.97 4.08 17.58
CA GLU A 124 -3.40 3.77 16.22
C GLU A 124 -3.61 5.06 15.40
N GLN A 125 -4.25 6.07 15.99
CA GLN A 125 -4.38 7.39 15.35
C GLN A 125 -3.01 8.04 15.07
N ASP A 126 -2.06 7.93 16.01
CA ASP A 126 -0.68 8.40 15.84
C ASP A 126 0.04 7.64 14.71
N ARG A 127 -0.20 6.33 14.61
CA ARG A 127 0.30 5.47 13.54
C ARG A 127 -0.25 5.88 12.18
N GLU A 128 -1.55 6.13 12.07
CA GLU A 128 -2.17 6.60 10.84
C GLU A 128 -1.61 7.96 10.39
N ARG A 129 -1.46 8.91 11.34
CA ARG A 129 -0.82 10.21 11.06
C ARG A 129 0.59 10.02 10.52
N TYR A 130 1.41 9.22 11.20
CA TYR A 130 2.77 8.92 10.78
C TYR A 130 2.81 8.28 9.38
N LEU A 131 1.90 7.37 9.05
CA LEU A 131 1.87 6.74 7.73
C LEU A 131 1.58 7.76 6.62
N LYS A 132 0.66 8.70 6.86
CA LYS A 132 0.36 9.80 5.92
C LYS A 132 1.58 10.72 5.76
N GLU A 133 2.19 11.15 6.87
CA GLU A 133 3.40 11.98 6.86
C GLU A 133 4.56 11.27 6.16
N LEU A 134 4.74 9.97 6.39
CA LEU A 134 5.79 9.16 5.77
C LEU A 134 5.58 9.03 4.26
N GLN A 135 4.34 8.85 3.81
CA GLN A 135 4.02 8.83 2.38
C GLN A 135 4.34 10.17 1.71
N ALA A 136 3.94 11.28 2.31
CA ALA A 136 4.29 12.61 1.81
C ALA A 136 5.80 12.83 1.81
N TYR A 137 6.48 12.44 2.89
CA TYR A 137 7.94 12.54 3.02
C TYR A 137 8.68 11.79 1.92
N LYS A 138 8.25 10.56 1.58
CA LYS A 138 8.84 9.75 0.50
C LYS A 138 8.77 10.41 -0.88
N GLN A 139 7.85 11.36 -1.09
CA GLN A 139 7.71 12.09 -2.36
C GLN A 139 8.61 13.34 -2.41
N THR A 140 9.19 13.77 -1.29
CA THR A 140 10.04 14.97 -1.23
C THR A 140 11.43 14.74 -1.84
N GLU A 141 12.03 15.82 -2.36
CA GLU A 141 13.42 15.81 -2.83
C GLU A 141 14.41 15.49 -1.70
N ALA A 142 14.09 15.87 -0.46
CA ALA A 142 14.90 15.54 0.72
C ALA A 142 15.07 14.02 0.87
N TYR A 143 13.99 13.25 0.72
CA TYR A 143 14.05 11.78 0.78
C TYR A 143 14.88 11.17 -0.36
N LYS A 144 14.76 11.69 -1.58
CA LYS A 144 15.56 11.25 -2.74
C LYS A 144 17.05 11.50 -2.50
N ILE A 145 17.41 12.70 -2.05
CA ILE A 145 18.79 13.09 -1.75
C ILE A 145 19.37 12.21 -0.63
N PHE A 146 18.62 12.00 0.45
CA PHE A 146 19.04 11.14 1.55
C PHE A 146 19.27 9.69 1.09
N THR A 147 18.32 9.14 0.32
CA THR A 147 18.40 7.77 -0.20
C THR A 147 19.60 7.61 -1.14
N GLN A 148 19.81 8.57 -2.06
CA GLN A 148 20.96 8.59 -2.95
C GLN A 148 22.29 8.66 -2.18
N LYS A 149 22.35 9.46 -1.10
CA LYS A 149 23.53 9.55 -0.23
C LYS A 149 23.82 8.24 0.51
N GLN A 150 22.79 7.52 0.97
CA GLN A 150 22.94 6.21 1.59
C GLN A 150 23.45 5.16 0.59
N ILE A 151 22.91 5.16 -0.63
CA ILE A 151 23.34 4.26 -1.71
C ILE A 151 24.80 4.54 -2.08
N GLN A 152 25.18 5.80 -2.28
CA GLN A 152 26.57 6.18 -2.57
C GLN A 152 27.53 5.80 -1.44
N LYS A 153 27.11 5.92 -0.17
CA LYS A 153 27.92 5.50 0.98
C LYS A 153 28.15 3.99 0.95
N LYS A 154 27.10 3.20 0.71
CA LYS A 154 27.18 1.74 0.61
C LYS A 154 28.07 1.30 -0.56
N GLN A 155 27.91 1.92 -1.74
CA GLN A 155 28.74 1.66 -2.91
C GLN A 155 30.21 2.05 -2.68
N ARG A 156 30.47 3.14 -1.96
CA ARG A 156 31.85 3.51 -1.57
C ARG A 156 32.45 2.53 -0.58
N GLU A 157 31.69 2.06 0.40
CA GLU A 157 32.13 1.03 1.35
C GLU A 157 32.40 -0.30 0.66
N GLU A 158 31.53 -0.72 -0.26
CA GLU A 158 31.70 -1.93 -1.08
C GLU A 158 32.91 -1.80 -2.02
N LYS A 159 33.10 -0.64 -2.65
CA LYS A 159 34.26 -0.39 -3.51
C LYS A 159 35.56 -0.34 -2.71
N MET A 160 35.58 0.31 -1.55
CA MET A 160 36.77 0.30 -0.67
C MET A 160 37.07 -1.10 -0.13
N ALA A 161 36.05 -1.92 0.14
CA ALA A 161 36.24 -3.32 0.53
C ALA A 161 36.75 -4.17 -0.64
N ALA A 162 36.28 -3.94 -1.86
CA ALA A 162 36.75 -4.62 -3.07
C ALA A 162 38.19 -4.21 -3.45
N ASP A 163 38.52 -2.92 -3.37
CA ASP A 163 39.86 -2.40 -3.62
C ASP A 163 40.85 -2.92 -2.56
N ALA A 164 40.43 -3.04 -1.30
CA ALA A 164 41.22 -3.67 -0.24
C ALA A 164 41.41 -5.19 -0.46
N ALA A 165 40.40 -5.88 -0.97
CA ALA A 165 40.51 -7.31 -1.33
C ALA A 165 41.38 -7.54 -2.57
N ALA A 166 41.36 -6.65 -3.55
CA ALA A 166 42.19 -6.72 -4.75
C ALA A 166 43.66 -6.38 -4.45
N ALA A 167 43.93 -5.41 -3.56
CA ALA A 167 45.28 -5.13 -3.08
C ALA A 167 45.90 -6.31 -2.30
N ALA A 168 45.06 -7.09 -1.60
CA ALA A 168 45.50 -8.32 -0.92
C ALA A 168 45.77 -9.51 -1.88
N GLN A 169 45.42 -9.41 -3.17
CA GLN A 169 45.64 -10.45 -4.18
C GLN A 169 46.82 -10.16 -5.13
N GLN A 170 47.48 -9.01 -5.01
CA GLN A 170 48.62 -8.62 -5.88
C GLN A 170 50.00 -8.81 -5.25
N ASP A 171 50.09 -9.29 -4.00
CA ASP A 171 51.35 -9.57 -3.28
C ASP A 171 51.69 -11.09 -3.20
N GLU A 172 51.32 -11.88 -4.22
CA GLU A 172 51.74 -13.30 -4.32
C GLU A 172 52.99 -13.43 -5.23
N GLU A 173 54.18 -13.28 -4.62
CA GLU A 173 55.42 -13.93 -5.07
C GLU A 173 55.38 -15.43 -4.66
N PRO A 174 55.90 -16.36 -5.47
CA PRO A 174 55.76 -17.78 -5.21
C PRO A 174 56.76 -18.28 -4.17
N GLU A 175 56.29 -19.24 -3.36
CA GLU A 175 57.02 -20.08 -2.39
C GLU A 175 57.27 -19.54 -0.97
N LYS A 176 56.49 -20.03 -0.01
CA LYS A 176 56.93 -21.09 0.93
C LYS A 176 55.82 -21.48 1.91
N ASP A 177 55.70 -22.77 2.17
CA ASP A 177 55.06 -23.33 3.36
C ASP A 177 55.60 -22.63 4.63
N SER A 178 54.84 -21.70 5.19
CA SER A 178 54.93 -21.29 6.61
C SER A 178 53.84 -20.28 6.96
N ASP A 179 52.96 -20.70 7.87
CA ASP A 179 52.33 -19.89 8.91
C ASP A 179 51.41 -18.73 8.49
N LEU A 180 50.10 -19.01 8.53
CA LEU A 180 49.07 -18.03 8.83
C LEU A 180 49.51 -17.15 10.03
N PRO A 181 49.70 -15.84 9.87
CA PRO A 181 50.21 -15.01 10.93
C PRO A 181 49.09 -14.74 11.93
N GLY A 182 49.17 -15.44 13.08
CA GLY A 182 48.67 -14.90 14.33
C GLY A 182 47.47 -15.60 14.97
N PHE A 183 47.43 -16.93 15.01
CA PHE A 183 46.64 -17.64 16.05
C PHE A 183 47.19 -19.05 16.28
N ASP A 184 48.48 -19.16 16.64
CA ASP A 184 49.05 -20.42 17.13
C ASP A 184 48.63 -20.61 18.60
N ILE A 185 47.35 -20.90 18.81
CA ILE A 185 46.86 -21.33 20.11
C ILE A 185 47.18 -22.83 20.23
N PRO A 186 47.96 -23.24 21.23
CA PRO A 186 48.29 -24.65 21.41
C PRO A 186 47.02 -25.48 21.54
N ILE A 187 46.98 -26.56 20.77
CA ILE A 187 45.88 -27.53 20.75
C ILE A 187 45.59 -27.99 22.18
N PHE A 188 44.32 -28.02 22.58
CA PHE A 188 43.84 -28.37 23.93
C PHE A 188 44.08 -27.35 25.07
N THR A 189 44.41 -26.11 24.76
CA THR A 189 44.36 -25.02 25.76
C THR A 189 42.94 -24.51 25.98
N GLU A 190 42.69 -23.88 27.13
CA GLU A 190 41.39 -23.26 27.46
C GLU A 190 41.00 -22.21 26.41
N GLU A 191 41.97 -21.45 25.90
CA GLU A 191 41.76 -20.46 24.84
C GLU A 191 41.37 -21.10 23.49
N PHE A 192 41.90 -22.29 23.16
CA PHE A 192 41.53 -23.03 21.95
C PHE A 192 40.08 -23.50 22.01
N LEU A 193 39.67 -24.04 23.17
CA LEU A 193 38.32 -24.53 23.39
C LEU A 193 37.30 -23.39 23.32
N ASP A 194 37.59 -22.24 23.93
CA ASP A 194 36.71 -21.07 23.88
C ASP A 194 36.62 -20.45 22.49
N HIS A 195 37.74 -20.37 21.75
CA HIS A 195 37.73 -19.88 20.37
C HIS A 195 36.95 -20.83 19.44
N ASN A 196 37.14 -22.14 19.56
CA ASN A 196 36.38 -23.13 18.79
C ASN A 196 34.88 -23.07 19.13
N LYS A 197 34.53 -22.93 20.42
CA LYS A 197 33.14 -22.74 20.86
C LYS A 197 32.52 -21.45 20.30
N GLY A 198 33.28 -20.37 20.24
CA GLY A 198 32.87 -19.10 19.63
C GLY A 198 32.60 -19.24 18.13
N ARG A 199 33.53 -19.86 17.39
CA ARG A 199 33.40 -20.17 15.96
C ARG A 199 32.18 -21.07 15.68
N GLU A 200 31.98 -22.12 16.49
CA GLU A 200 30.82 -23.01 16.39
C GLU A 200 29.50 -22.27 16.64
N ALA A 201 29.45 -21.39 17.63
CA ALA A 201 28.27 -20.57 17.91
C ALA A 201 27.96 -19.60 16.75
N GLU A 202 28.99 -18.96 16.19
CA GLU A 202 28.86 -18.10 15.01
C GLU A 202 28.37 -18.89 13.80
N LEU A 203 28.94 -20.06 13.53
CA LEU A 203 28.54 -20.92 12.42
C LEU A 203 27.07 -21.37 12.54
N ARG A 204 26.62 -21.70 13.75
CA ARG A 204 25.20 -22.00 14.02
C ARG A 204 24.30 -20.80 13.78
N GLN A 205 24.73 -19.61 14.20
CA GLN A 205 23.98 -18.38 13.97
C GLN A 205 23.89 -18.03 12.48
N LEU A 206 24.99 -18.20 11.73
CA LEU A 206 25.03 -18.00 10.29
C LEU A 206 24.12 -18.98 9.56
N ARG A 207 24.16 -20.27 9.93
CA ARG A 207 23.24 -21.29 9.38
C ARG A 207 21.78 -20.91 9.61
N LYS A 208 21.44 -20.49 10.84
CA LYS A 208 20.08 -20.03 11.16
C LYS A 208 19.68 -18.82 10.31
N SER A 209 20.54 -17.80 10.23
CA SER A 209 20.26 -16.60 9.44
C SER A 209 20.12 -16.91 7.95
N ASN A 210 20.91 -17.86 7.42
CA ASN A 210 20.82 -18.26 6.02
C ASN A 210 19.49 -18.95 5.73
N THR A 211 19.05 -19.87 6.60
CA THR A 211 17.72 -20.49 6.50
C THR A 211 16.59 -19.45 6.59
N ASP A 212 16.70 -18.46 7.48
CA ASP A 212 15.70 -17.39 7.59
C ASP A 212 15.64 -16.55 6.30
N TYR A 213 16.79 -16.25 5.68
CA TYR A 213 16.83 -15.53 4.39
C TYR A 213 16.29 -16.37 3.23
N GLU A 214 16.60 -17.66 3.19
CA GLU A 214 16.04 -18.59 2.20
C GLU A 214 14.51 -18.64 2.28
N GLN A 215 13.95 -18.69 3.50
CA GLN A 215 12.50 -18.62 3.71
C GLN A 215 11.90 -17.29 3.24
N GLN A 216 12.54 -16.16 3.57
CA GLN A 216 12.08 -14.84 3.10
C GLN A 216 12.11 -14.74 1.57
N ASN A 217 13.18 -15.23 0.94
CA ASN A 217 13.29 -15.26 -0.51
C ASN A 217 12.20 -16.12 -1.15
N ALA A 218 11.87 -17.28 -0.56
CA ALA A 218 10.77 -18.12 -1.03
C ALA A 218 9.41 -17.41 -0.94
N ILE A 219 9.14 -16.68 0.16
CA ILE A 219 7.90 -15.89 0.31
C ILE A 219 7.83 -14.77 -0.73
N LEU A 220 8.93 -14.04 -0.94
CA LEU A 220 9.00 -12.97 -1.94
C LEU A 220 8.80 -13.52 -3.35
N GLN A 221 9.42 -14.65 -3.67
CA GLN A 221 9.27 -15.32 -4.96
C GLN A 221 7.81 -15.69 -5.22
N LYS A 222 7.13 -16.27 -4.24
CA LYS A 222 5.69 -16.57 -4.33
C LYS A 222 4.84 -15.31 -4.52
N HIS A 223 5.19 -14.20 -3.85
CA HIS A 223 4.48 -12.94 -4.04
C HIS A 223 4.66 -12.38 -5.46
N ILE A 224 5.88 -12.46 -6.00
CA ILE A 224 6.18 -12.08 -7.39
C ILE A 224 5.36 -12.92 -8.36
N GLU A 225 5.29 -14.23 -8.17
CA GLU A 225 4.49 -15.14 -9.00
C GLU A 225 3.01 -14.78 -8.96
N ASN A 226 2.45 -14.55 -7.76
CA ASN A 226 1.06 -14.13 -7.61
C ASN A 226 0.78 -12.80 -8.32
N MET A 227 1.70 -11.84 -8.22
CA MET A 227 1.57 -10.55 -8.90
C MET A 227 1.65 -10.69 -10.42
N LYS A 228 2.56 -11.52 -10.94
CA LYS A 228 2.66 -11.81 -12.38
C LYS A 228 1.37 -12.41 -12.91
N ALA A 229 0.83 -13.42 -12.22
CA ALA A 229 -0.44 -14.03 -12.59
C ALA A 229 -1.61 -13.02 -12.60
N ALA A 230 -1.61 -12.07 -11.67
CA ALA A 230 -2.60 -10.99 -11.65
C ALA A 230 -2.45 -10.03 -12.83
N VAL A 231 -1.21 -9.68 -13.20
CA VAL A 231 -0.91 -8.86 -14.39
C VAL A 231 -1.37 -9.57 -15.66
N ASP A 232 -0.99 -10.84 -15.86
CA ASP A 232 -1.39 -11.62 -17.03
C ASP A 232 -2.91 -11.67 -17.19
N LYS A 233 -3.64 -11.86 -16.07
CA LYS A 233 -5.10 -11.84 -16.07
C LYS A 233 -5.67 -10.48 -16.50
N LEU A 234 -5.13 -9.39 -15.96
CA LEU A 234 -5.56 -8.03 -16.32
C LEU A 234 -5.23 -7.67 -17.76
N GLU A 235 -4.11 -8.16 -18.30
CA GLU A 235 -3.75 -7.97 -19.70
C GLU A 235 -4.72 -8.68 -20.64
N VAL A 236 -5.11 -9.92 -20.30
CA VAL A 236 -6.14 -10.67 -21.04
C VAL A 236 -7.49 -9.94 -20.99
N GLU A 237 -7.92 -9.51 -19.80
CA GLU A 237 -9.18 -8.77 -19.63
C GLU A 237 -9.17 -7.44 -20.40
N THR A 238 -8.06 -6.69 -20.35
CA THR A 238 -7.89 -5.45 -21.10
C THR A 238 -7.95 -5.69 -22.61
N SER A 239 -7.30 -6.76 -23.08
CA SER A 239 -7.31 -7.14 -24.50
C SER A 239 -8.70 -7.52 -24.97
N GLN A 240 -9.45 -8.27 -24.14
CA GLN A 240 -10.84 -8.61 -24.43
C GLN A 240 -11.73 -7.36 -24.47
N GLN A 241 -11.60 -6.45 -23.51
CA GLN A 241 -12.37 -5.21 -23.49
C GLN A 241 -12.07 -4.32 -24.70
N ARG A 242 -10.80 -4.24 -25.14
CA ARG A 242 -10.43 -3.54 -26.38
C ARG A 242 -11.10 -4.16 -27.60
N SER A 243 -11.12 -5.49 -27.71
CA SER A 243 -11.78 -6.21 -28.80
C SER A 243 -13.29 -5.93 -28.82
N ASN A 244 -13.94 -6.03 -27.66
CA ASN A 244 -15.37 -5.75 -27.52
C ASN A 244 -15.69 -4.29 -27.90
N ASN A 245 -14.88 -3.34 -27.42
CA ASN A 245 -15.07 -1.92 -27.72
C ASN A 245 -14.86 -1.64 -29.22
N ALA A 246 -13.88 -2.28 -29.86
CA ALA A 246 -13.67 -2.19 -31.29
C ALA A 246 -14.87 -2.74 -32.09
N ALA A 247 -15.45 -3.87 -31.68
CA ALA A 247 -16.65 -4.42 -32.32
C ALA A 247 -17.87 -3.49 -32.17
N LEU A 248 -18.08 -2.92 -30.98
CA LEU A 248 -19.13 -1.92 -30.76
C LEU A 248 -18.91 -0.66 -31.61
N GLN A 249 -17.66 -0.21 -31.73
CA GLN A 249 -17.32 0.93 -32.58
C GLN A 249 -17.61 0.65 -34.05
N GLN A 250 -17.30 -0.56 -34.54
CA GLN A 250 -17.65 -0.98 -35.90
C GLN A 250 -19.17 -0.95 -36.13
N HIS A 251 -19.95 -1.45 -35.17
CA HIS A 251 -21.41 -1.39 -35.26
C HIS A 251 -21.93 0.06 -35.26
N LEU A 252 -21.38 0.93 -34.41
CA LEU A 252 -21.72 2.36 -34.42
C LEU A 252 -21.38 3.02 -35.76
N ASP A 253 -20.21 2.71 -36.33
CA ASP A 253 -19.79 3.27 -37.61
C ASP A 253 -20.66 2.75 -38.78
N SER A 254 -21.08 1.47 -38.73
CA SER A 254 -22.08 0.88 -39.64
C SER A 254 -23.40 1.64 -39.57
N MET A 255 -23.94 1.84 -38.37
CA MET A 255 -25.17 2.62 -38.17
C MET A 255 -25.03 4.07 -38.66
N ARG A 256 -23.91 4.74 -38.36
CA ARG A 256 -23.63 6.11 -38.82
C ARG A 256 -23.58 6.18 -40.35
N ALA A 257 -23.01 5.18 -41.02
CA ALA A 257 -22.98 5.11 -42.48
C ALA A 257 -24.38 4.89 -43.08
N ILE A 258 -25.18 3.99 -42.50
CA ILE A 258 -26.56 3.74 -42.91
C ILE A 258 -27.40 5.02 -42.78
N LEU A 259 -27.31 5.70 -41.63
CA LEU A 259 -28.02 6.96 -41.38
C LEU A 259 -27.57 8.08 -42.33
N THR A 260 -26.26 8.26 -42.51
CA THR A 260 -25.71 9.27 -43.42
C THR A 260 -26.23 9.08 -44.84
N THR A 261 -26.23 7.83 -45.33
CA THR A 261 -26.69 7.50 -46.69
C THR A 261 -28.19 7.72 -46.86
N ASN A 262 -29.00 7.30 -45.89
CA ASN A 262 -30.45 7.37 -46.00
C ASN A 262 -31.00 8.79 -45.82
N PHE A 263 -30.39 9.60 -44.95
CA PHE A 263 -30.83 10.96 -44.65
C PHE A 263 -30.19 12.03 -45.55
N ALA A 264 -29.29 11.68 -46.47
CA ALA A 264 -28.66 12.62 -47.41
C ALA A 264 -29.65 13.45 -48.25
N SER A 265 -30.89 12.96 -48.41
CA SER A 265 -31.96 13.64 -49.16
C SER A 265 -32.74 14.68 -48.35
N ILE A 266 -32.51 14.81 -47.04
CA ILE A 266 -33.20 15.76 -46.16
C ILE A 266 -32.22 16.89 -45.78
N PRO A 267 -32.20 18.01 -46.50
CA PRO A 267 -31.46 19.19 -46.08
C PRO A 267 -32.14 19.84 -44.87
N LEU A 268 -31.38 20.07 -43.80
CA LEU A 268 -31.88 20.87 -42.68
C LEU A 268 -31.58 22.36 -42.91
N PRO A 269 -32.54 23.27 -42.64
CA PRO A 269 -32.29 24.71 -42.67
C PRO A 269 -31.15 25.09 -41.71
N GLY A 270 -30.05 25.63 -42.24
CA GLY A 270 -28.85 25.95 -41.46
C GLY A 270 -29.07 27.10 -40.47
N THR A 271 -28.54 26.95 -39.25
CA THR A 271 -28.63 27.97 -38.17
C THR A 271 -27.35 28.81 -38.07
N VAL A 272 -26.87 29.39 -39.16
CA VAL A 272 -25.89 30.48 -39.07
C VAL A 272 -26.53 31.70 -39.68
N ARG A 273 -26.85 32.69 -38.84
CA ARG A 273 -27.57 33.95 -39.14
C ARG A 273 -26.95 34.83 -40.25
N ILE A 274 -25.94 34.34 -40.96
CA ILE A 274 -25.15 35.11 -41.92
C ILE A 274 -24.98 34.39 -43.28
N TYR A 275 -25.11 33.05 -43.34
CA TYR A 275 -25.13 32.31 -44.62
C TYR A 275 -26.03 31.07 -44.50
N SER A 276 -27.04 30.96 -45.35
CA SER A 276 -27.95 29.80 -45.43
C SER A 276 -27.28 28.66 -46.19
N THR A 277 -26.44 27.89 -45.50
CA THR A 277 -25.96 26.60 -46.02
C THR A 277 -26.82 25.48 -45.44
N ASN A 278 -27.53 24.75 -46.30
CA ASN A 278 -28.25 23.54 -45.91
C ASN A 278 -27.27 22.55 -45.26
N GLU A 279 -27.55 22.15 -44.02
CA GLU A 279 -26.69 21.19 -43.32
C GLU A 279 -27.06 19.78 -43.80
N LEU A 280 -26.10 19.10 -44.43
CA LEU A 280 -26.23 17.73 -44.92
C LEU A 280 -25.58 16.76 -43.91
N PRO A 281 -26.16 15.56 -43.75
CA PRO A 281 -25.55 14.54 -42.90
C PRO A 281 -24.24 14.03 -43.51
N THR A 282 -23.23 13.89 -42.67
CA THR A 282 -21.90 13.33 -42.94
C THR A 282 -21.50 12.44 -41.76
N LEU A 283 -20.56 11.51 -41.96
CA LEU A 283 -20.11 10.60 -40.90
C LEU A 283 -19.65 11.32 -39.61
N ASN A 284 -19.11 12.53 -39.74
CA ASN A 284 -18.59 13.31 -38.61
C ASN A 284 -19.65 14.18 -37.92
N ASN A 285 -20.77 14.49 -38.60
CA ASN A 285 -21.81 15.36 -38.06
C ASN A 285 -23.14 14.63 -37.80
N ILE A 286 -23.25 13.34 -38.14
CA ILE A 286 -24.53 12.62 -38.17
C ILE A 286 -25.26 12.66 -36.82
N ASP A 287 -24.55 12.54 -35.69
CA ASP A 287 -25.17 12.59 -34.36
C ASP A 287 -25.74 13.99 -34.06
N SER A 288 -25.01 15.03 -34.46
CA SER A 288 -25.47 16.43 -34.32
C SER A 288 -26.62 16.73 -35.28
N TYR A 289 -26.55 16.23 -36.52
CA TYR A 289 -27.60 16.32 -37.52
C TYR A 289 -28.90 15.66 -37.04
N MET A 290 -28.83 14.44 -36.49
CA MET A 290 -30.01 13.73 -35.99
C MET A 290 -30.65 14.45 -34.79
N THR A 291 -29.84 15.03 -33.91
CA THR A 291 -30.31 15.87 -32.80
C THR A 291 -31.03 17.13 -33.31
N ARG A 292 -30.47 17.78 -34.33
CA ARG A 292 -31.09 18.94 -34.99
C ARG A 292 -32.36 18.57 -35.73
N LEU A 293 -32.38 17.45 -36.46
CA LEU A 293 -33.57 16.93 -37.13
C LEU A 293 -34.70 16.73 -36.11
N HIS A 294 -34.39 16.19 -34.94
CA HIS A 294 -35.36 16.06 -33.85
C HIS A 294 -35.88 17.42 -33.38
N SER A 295 -35.01 18.41 -33.15
CA SER A 295 -35.42 19.78 -32.78
C SER A 295 -36.31 20.43 -33.84
N VAL A 296 -35.96 20.30 -35.12
CA VAL A 296 -36.77 20.83 -36.22
C VAL A 296 -38.14 20.15 -36.25
N LEU A 297 -38.20 18.83 -36.03
CA LEU A 297 -39.46 18.11 -35.93
C LEU A 297 -40.33 18.58 -34.76
N THR A 298 -39.74 19.00 -33.63
CA THR A 298 -40.50 19.52 -32.48
C THR A 298 -40.95 20.96 -32.65
N ASP A 299 -40.14 21.79 -33.30
CA ASP A 299 -40.30 23.26 -33.30
C ASP A 299 -41.04 23.80 -34.54
N THR A 300 -41.19 22.98 -35.59
CA THR A 300 -41.83 23.37 -36.86
C THR A 300 -43.37 23.38 -36.76
N SER A 301 -44.03 24.17 -37.62
CA SER A 301 -45.49 24.25 -37.73
C SER A 301 -46.15 22.87 -37.98
N ALA A 302 -47.38 22.66 -37.49
CA ALA A 302 -48.02 21.34 -37.47
C ALA A 302 -48.11 20.67 -38.85
N ARG A 303 -48.36 21.45 -39.91
CA ARG A 303 -48.51 20.96 -41.28
C ARG A 303 -47.17 20.55 -41.90
N GLU A 304 -46.14 21.36 -41.73
CA GLU A 304 -44.78 21.06 -42.23
C GLU A 304 -44.16 19.89 -41.46
N ARG A 305 -44.41 19.81 -40.15
CA ARG A 305 -44.03 18.67 -39.31
C ARG A 305 -44.61 17.36 -39.80
N GLU A 306 -45.89 17.31 -40.15
CA GLU A 306 -46.55 16.08 -40.62
C GLU A 306 -45.96 15.58 -41.95
N THR A 307 -45.65 16.51 -42.87
CA THR A 307 -45.00 16.16 -44.13
C THR A 307 -43.60 15.59 -43.92
N LEU A 308 -42.78 16.25 -43.09
CA LEU A 308 -41.42 15.79 -42.77
C LEU A 308 -41.42 14.46 -42.01
N LEU A 309 -42.35 14.26 -41.06
CA LEU A 309 -42.52 12.99 -40.35
C LEU A 309 -42.88 11.84 -41.30
N THR A 310 -43.73 12.10 -42.29
CA THR A 310 -44.12 11.09 -43.29
C THR A 310 -42.90 10.66 -44.12
N THR A 311 -42.09 11.62 -44.56
CA THR A 311 -40.84 11.33 -45.27
C THR A 311 -39.85 10.56 -44.40
N VAL A 312 -39.60 11.01 -43.16
CA VAL A 312 -38.68 10.34 -42.23
C VAL A 312 -39.14 8.91 -41.92
N ARG A 313 -40.45 8.67 -41.71
CA ARG A 313 -40.99 7.32 -41.49
C ARG A 313 -40.78 6.41 -42.70
N ALA A 314 -40.99 6.91 -43.91
CA ALA A 314 -40.74 6.15 -45.14
C ALA A 314 -39.25 5.81 -45.32
N LEU A 315 -38.36 6.74 -44.94
CA LEU A 315 -36.92 6.51 -44.93
C LEU A 315 -36.51 5.47 -43.88
N VAL A 316 -37.04 5.55 -42.66
CA VAL A 316 -36.73 4.60 -41.59
C VAL A 316 -37.24 3.20 -41.93
N ALA A 317 -38.43 3.09 -42.52
CA ALA A 317 -39.01 1.79 -42.91
C ALA A 317 -38.20 1.05 -43.98
N ARG A 318 -37.34 1.74 -44.73
CA ARG A 318 -36.48 1.14 -45.76
C ARG A 318 -35.05 0.84 -45.27
N MET A 319 -34.71 1.26 -44.05
CA MET A 319 -33.39 1.01 -43.48
C MET A 319 -33.31 -0.45 -43.01
N ASP A 320 -32.32 -1.18 -43.53
CA ASP A 320 -31.94 -2.48 -43.00
C ASP A 320 -30.93 -2.25 -41.87
N PHE A 321 -31.24 -2.76 -40.68
CA PHE A 321 -30.43 -2.60 -39.48
C PHE A 321 -29.62 -3.86 -39.14
N ASN A 322 -29.66 -4.90 -39.98
CA ASN A 322 -28.99 -6.19 -39.73
C ASN A 322 -27.52 -6.27 -40.19
N ALA A 323 -26.80 -5.15 -40.28
CA ALA A 323 -25.40 -5.10 -40.71
C ALA A 323 -24.42 -4.88 -39.55
#